data_AF-A0A285D0H4-F1
#
_entry.id   AF-A0A285D0H4-F1
#
_cell.length_a   1.000
_cell.length_b   1.000
_cell.length_c   1.000
_cell.angle_alpha   90.00
_cell.angle_beta   90.00
_cell.angle_gamma   90.00
#
_symmetry.space_group_name_H-M   'P 1'
#
loop_
_entity.id
_entity.type
_entity.pdbx_description
1 polymer ?
#
loop_
_entity_poly.entity_id
_entity_poly.type
_entity_poly.pdbx_seq_one_letter_code
_entity_poly.pdbx_strand_id
1 'polypeptide(L)'
;MSEDWLLDITTDDHVVLGNRIRGCRDVLMYVVRQSLPGTSPHIEARQAVAALDRLRSELDCTLRVTTPRDRDPRHIAERVYYGPQRLIGSLAGYEERWNDDFAMWDLVEED
;
A
#
# COMPACT_ATOMS: atom_id res chain seq x y z
N MET A 1 24.52 -2.28 -4.91
CA MET A 1 24.04 -2.70 -3.58
C MET A 1 22.86 -3.62 -3.85
N SER A 2 22.93 -4.88 -3.44
CA SER A 2 21.85 -5.86 -3.67
C SER A 2 20.58 -5.35 -3.00
N GLU A 3 19.45 -5.31 -3.71
CA GLU A 3 18.12 -4.93 -3.20
C GLU A 3 17.52 -6.02 -2.28
N ASP A 4 18.36 -6.79 -1.58
CA ASP A 4 17.97 -7.93 -0.74
C ASP A 4 16.97 -7.57 0.38
N TRP A 5 16.91 -6.31 0.82
CA TRP A 5 15.96 -5.88 1.85
C TRP A 5 14.50 -5.95 1.39
N LEU A 6 14.23 -5.91 0.08
CA LEU A 6 12.86 -6.05 -0.44
C LEU A 6 12.33 -7.48 -0.27
N LEU A 7 13.21 -8.48 -0.11
CA LEU A 7 12.82 -9.88 0.13
C LEU A 7 12.38 -10.16 1.57
N ASP A 8 12.66 -9.25 2.51
CA ASP A 8 12.29 -9.38 3.93
C ASP A 8 10.95 -8.70 4.28
N ILE A 9 10.28 -8.04 3.33
CA ILE A 9 8.97 -7.40 3.57
C ILE A 9 7.88 -8.47 3.52
N THR A 10 7.20 -8.67 4.65
CA THR A 10 6.09 -9.62 4.72
C THR A 10 4.81 -9.06 4.10
N THR A 11 3.84 -9.93 3.82
CA THR A 11 2.51 -9.52 3.37
C THR A 11 1.85 -8.52 4.32
N ASP A 12 2.00 -8.73 5.63
CA ASP A 12 1.48 -7.81 6.64
C ASP A 12 2.16 -6.43 6.58
N ASP A 13 3.49 -6.40 6.38
CA ASP A 13 4.23 -5.16 6.21
C ASP A 13 3.78 -4.40 4.97
N HIS A 14 3.56 -5.12 3.85
CA HIS A 14 3.02 -4.53 2.64
C HIS A 14 1.66 -3.86 2.88
N VAL A 15 0.75 -4.50 3.62
CA VAL A 15 -0.56 -3.92 3.97
C VAL A 15 -0.41 -2.65 4.81
N VAL A 16 0.43 -2.69 5.85
CA VAL A 16 0.69 -1.52 6.70
C VAL A 16 1.29 -0.37 5.89
N LEU A 17 2.27 -0.67 5.03
CA LEU A 17 2.89 0.32 4.14
C LEU A 17 1.87 0.88 3.14
N GLY A 18 1.02 0.04 2.54
CA GLY A 18 -0.02 0.46 1.59
C GLY A 18 -0.98 1.47 2.21
N ASN A 19 -1.49 1.18 3.41
CA ASN A 19 -2.36 2.11 4.14
C ASN A 19 -1.66 3.44 4.48
N ARG A 20 -0.39 3.40 4.92
CA ARG A 20 0.38 4.61 5.24
C ARG A 20 0.66 5.46 3.99
N ILE A 21 1.07 4.82 2.90
CA ILE A 21 1.31 5.47 1.61
C ILE A 21 0.03 6.14 1.12
N ARG A 22 -1.13 5.49 1.22
CA ARG A 22 -2.43 6.09 0.89
C ARG A 22 -2.67 7.37 1.70
N GLY A 23 -2.57 7.29 3.03
CA GLY A 23 -2.75 8.46 3.90
C GLY A 23 -1.77 9.61 3.61
N CYS A 24 -0.49 9.30 3.38
CA CYS A 24 0.50 10.30 2.98
C CYS A 24 0.14 10.97 1.65
N ARG A 25 -0.30 10.18 0.67
CA ARG A 25 -0.71 10.68 -0.63
C ARG A 25 -1.91 11.61 -0.53
N ASP A 26 -2.91 11.28 0.30
CA ASP A 26 -4.10 12.12 0.49
C ASP A 26 -3.75 13.48 1.09
N VAL A 27 -2.88 13.51 2.10
CA VAL A 27 -2.38 14.75 2.70
C VAL A 27 -1.59 15.57 1.69
N LEU A 28 -0.69 14.96 0.91
CA LEU A 28 0.07 15.67 -0.12
C LEU A 28 -0.84 16.20 -1.23
N MET A 29 -1.82 15.41 -1.67
CA MET A 29 -2.82 15.85 -2.65
C MET A 29 -3.66 17.01 -2.12
N TYR A 30 -3.98 17.03 -0.83
CA TYR A 30 -4.60 18.18 -0.19
C TYR A 30 -3.70 19.42 -0.29
N VAL A 31 -2.40 19.32 0.02
CA VAL A 31 -1.44 20.43 -0.14
C VAL A 31 -1.37 20.91 -1.58
N VAL A 32 -1.31 20.01 -2.57
CA VAL A 32 -1.31 20.38 -3.99
C VAL A 32 -2.59 21.14 -4.37
N ARG A 33 -3.75 20.74 -3.85
CA ARG A 33 -5.04 21.39 -4.14
C ARG A 33 -5.19 22.77 -3.49
N GLN A 34 -4.59 22.98 -2.32
CA GLN A 34 -4.73 24.21 -1.54
C GLN A 34 -3.62 25.24 -1.79
N SER A 35 -2.49 24.83 -2.36
CA SER A 35 -1.36 25.71 -2.64
C SER A 35 -1.50 26.43 -3.98
N LEU A 36 -0.95 27.65 -4.07
CA LEU A 36 -0.91 28.39 -5.32
C LEU A 36 0.04 27.70 -6.31
N PRO A 37 -0.39 27.47 -7.57
CA PRO A 37 0.47 26.84 -8.57
C PRO A 37 1.80 27.55 -8.74
N GLY A 38 2.89 26.78 -8.77
CA GLY A 38 4.25 27.29 -8.96
C GLY A 38 4.94 27.80 -7.68
N THR A 39 4.24 27.84 -6.53
CA THR A 39 4.89 28.08 -5.24
C THR A 39 5.66 26.86 -4.75
N SER A 40 6.63 27.06 -3.85
CA SER A 40 7.43 25.97 -3.25
C SER A 40 6.56 24.82 -2.73
N PRO A 41 5.53 25.09 -1.88
CA PRO A 41 4.69 24.02 -1.35
C PRO A 41 3.95 23.22 -2.44
N HIS A 42 3.52 23.88 -3.52
CA HIS A 42 2.87 23.22 -4.65
C HIS A 42 3.85 22.31 -5.40
N ILE A 43 5.05 22.80 -5.70
CA ILE A 43 6.08 22.05 -6.44
C ILE A 43 6.57 20.86 -5.61
N GLU A 44 6.92 21.08 -4.35
CA GLU A 44 7.41 20.06 -3.43
C GLU A 44 6.36 18.96 -3.20
N ALA A 45 5.10 19.34 -2.96
CA ALA A 45 4.03 18.36 -2.78
C ALA A 45 3.82 17.51 -4.05
N ARG A 46 3.87 18.10 -5.25
CA ARG A 46 3.78 17.34 -6.51
C ARG A 46 4.94 16.38 -6.70
N GLN A 47 6.16 16.80 -6.38
CA GLN A 47 7.34 15.94 -6.44
C GLN A 47 7.24 14.78 -5.46
N ALA A 48 6.79 15.07 -4.23
CA ALA A 48 6.56 14.05 -3.21
C ALA A 48 5.49 13.03 -3.64
N VAL A 49 4.36 13.48 -4.22
CA VAL A 49 3.34 12.57 -4.78
C VAL A 49 3.93 11.67 -5.87
N ALA A 50 4.71 12.24 -6.79
CA ALA A 50 5.33 11.45 -7.87
C ALA A 50 6.32 10.41 -7.34
N ALA A 51 7.15 10.78 -6.36
CA ALA A 51 8.07 9.86 -5.70
C ALA A 51 7.33 8.74 -4.95
N LEU A 52 6.24 9.10 -4.26
CA LEU A 52 5.41 8.16 -3.52
C LEU A 52 4.67 7.18 -4.45
N ASP A 53 4.14 7.66 -5.58
CA ASP A 53 3.50 6.83 -6.60
C ASP A 53 4.48 5.85 -7.25
N ARG A 54 5.76 6.25 -7.41
CA ARG A 54 6.82 5.35 -7.87
C ARG A 54 7.15 4.28 -6.84
N LEU A 55 7.41 4.67 -5.58
CA LEU A 55 7.69 3.72 -4.50
C LEU A 55 6.55 2.70 -4.34
N ARG A 56 5.31 3.18 -4.41
CA ARG A 56 4.11 2.35 -4.37
C ARG A 56 4.10 1.31 -5.50
N SER A 57 4.49 1.70 -6.71
CA SER A 57 4.53 0.79 -7.86
C SER A 57 5.63 -0.27 -7.71
N GLU A 58 6.79 0.12 -7.18
CA GLU A 58 7.89 -0.81 -6.89
C GLU A 58 7.50 -1.83 -5.81
N LEU A 59 6.83 -1.38 -4.74
CA LEU A 59 6.33 -2.27 -3.69
C LEU A 59 5.20 -3.20 -4.15
N ASP A 60 4.31 -2.74 -5.04
CA ASP A 60 3.27 -3.60 -5.64
C ASP A 60 3.88 -4.70 -6.49
N CYS A 61 4.90 -4.37 -7.30
CA CYS A 61 5.65 -5.38 -8.05
C CYS A 61 6.27 -6.42 -7.11
N THR A 62 6.91 -6.00 -6.03
CA THR A 62 7.49 -6.92 -5.04
C THR A 62 6.42 -7.81 -4.43
N LEU A 63 5.31 -7.25 -3.94
CA LEU A 63 4.22 -8.02 -3.35
C LEU A 63 3.67 -9.08 -4.30
N ARG A 64 3.48 -8.73 -5.58
CA ARG A 64 3.01 -9.67 -6.62
C ARG A 64 3.98 -10.79 -6.92
N VAL A 65 5.28 -10.58 -6.71
CA VAL A 65 6.32 -11.59 -6.92
C VAL A 65 6.44 -12.51 -5.70
N THR A 66 6.30 -11.95 -4.49
CA THR A 66 6.51 -12.68 -3.24
C THR A 66 5.27 -13.40 -2.73
N THR A 67 4.06 -12.98 -3.14
CA THR A 67 2.80 -13.60 -2.71
C THR A 67 2.34 -14.68 -3.70
N PRO A 68 2.30 -15.96 -3.30
CA PRO A 68 1.76 -17.02 -4.14
C PRO A 68 0.25 -16.83 -4.37
N ARG A 69 -0.23 -17.09 -5.59
CA ARG A 69 -1.66 -16.89 -5.94
C ARG A 69 -2.61 -17.78 -5.15
N ASP A 70 -2.17 -18.96 -4.76
CA ASP A 70 -2.90 -19.92 -3.92
C ASP A 70 -3.01 -19.46 -2.46
N ARG A 71 -2.12 -18.55 -2.04
CA ARG A 71 -2.10 -17.93 -0.71
C ARG A 71 -2.88 -16.61 -0.66
N ASP A 72 -3.48 -16.17 -1.76
CA ASP A 72 -4.35 -14.99 -1.83
C ASP A 72 -5.69 -15.33 -2.52
N PRO A 73 -6.55 -16.15 -1.86
CA PRO A 73 -7.84 -16.56 -2.42
C PRO A 73 -8.82 -15.39 -2.60
N ARG A 74 -8.57 -14.26 -1.93
CA ARG A 74 -9.42 -13.05 -1.96
C ARG A 74 -8.92 -11.98 -2.94
N HIS A 75 -7.78 -12.21 -3.60
CA HIS A 75 -7.13 -11.25 -4.51
C HIS A 75 -6.86 -9.90 -3.83
N ILE A 76 -6.47 -9.92 -2.55
CA ILE A 76 -6.16 -8.74 -1.75
C ILE A 76 -4.86 -8.09 -2.19
N ALA A 77 -3.88 -8.86 -2.70
CA ALA A 77 -2.59 -8.32 -3.15
C ALA A 77 -2.77 -7.16 -4.14
N GLU A 78 -3.76 -7.28 -5.05
CA GLU A 78 -4.06 -6.26 -6.06
C GLU A 78 -4.63 -4.94 -5.47
N ARG A 79 -5.04 -4.96 -4.20
CA ARG A 79 -5.71 -3.85 -3.50
C ARG A 79 -4.89 -3.24 -2.37
N VAL A 80 -3.72 -3.81 -2.07
CA VAL A 80 -2.83 -3.29 -1.01
C VAL A 80 -2.38 -1.87 -1.32
N TYR A 81 -1.94 -1.64 -2.56
CA TYR A 81 -1.41 -0.35 -3.02
C TYR A 81 -2.35 0.44 -3.94
N TYR A 82 -3.44 -0.17 -4.39
CA TYR A 82 -4.40 0.43 -5.31
C TYR A 82 -5.83 0.32 -4.79
N GLY A 83 -6.72 1.14 -5.35
CA GLY A 83 -8.12 1.18 -4.96
C GLY A 83 -8.41 2.08 -3.73
N PRO A 84 -9.69 2.42 -3.55
CA PRO A 84 -10.14 3.28 -2.46
C PRO A 84 -10.22 2.56 -1.10
N GLN A 85 -10.25 1.23 -1.08
CA GLN A 85 -10.48 0.49 0.16
C GLN A 85 -9.25 0.53 1.07
N ARG A 86 -9.49 0.77 2.36
CA ARG A 86 -8.48 0.50 3.39
C ARG A 86 -8.54 -0.95 3.83
N LEU A 87 -7.39 -1.45 4.28
CA LEU A 87 -7.29 -2.75 4.91
C LEU A 87 -7.20 -2.54 6.42
N ILE A 88 -8.14 -3.10 7.18
CA ILE A 88 -8.14 -3.04 8.64
C ILE A 88 -7.81 -4.41 9.24
N GLY A 89 -7.30 -4.41 10.47
CA GLY A 89 -6.99 -5.65 11.17
C GLY A 89 -8.26 -6.48 11.43
N SER A 90 -8.18 -7.77 11.13
CA SER A 90 -9.19 -8.78 11.38
C SER A 90 -8.73 -9.75 12.47
N LEU A 91 -9.68 -10.41 13.14
CA LEU A 91 -9.40 -11.44 14.14
C LEU A 91 -9.34 -12.82 13.48
N ALA A 92 -8.39 -13.01 12.56
CA ALA A 92 -8.23 -14.31 11.91
C ALA A 92 -7.51 -15.34 12.79
N GLY A 93 -8.06 -16.55 12.77
CA GLY A 93 -7.53 -17.72 13.45
C GLY A 93 -6.28 -18.28 12.78
N TYR A 94 -5.61 -19.23 13.46
CA TYR A 94 -4.38 -19.84 12.98
C TYR A 94 -4.56 -20.60 11.65
N GLU A 95 -5.66 -21.34 11.49
CA GLU A 95 -5.94 -22.11 10.27
C GLU A 95 -6.20 -21.21 9.06
N GLU A 96 -6.80 -20.03 9.27
CA GLU A 96 -7.07 -19.06 8.20
C GLU A 96 -5.75 -18.48 7.67
N ARG A 97 -4.80 -18.15 8.56
CA ARG A 97 -3.45 -17.69 8.18
C ARG A 97 -2.64 -18.75 7.44
N TRP A 98 -2.96 -20.03 7.63
CA TRP A 98 -2.32 -21.10 6.88
C TRP A 98 -2.87 -21.26 5.46
N ASN A 99 -3.98 -20.62 5.11
CA ASN A 99 -4.56 -20.75 3.76
C ASN A 99 -4.65 -19.39 3.03
N ASP A 100 -4.49 -18.29 3.76
CA ASP A 100 -4.59 -16.93 3.24
C ASP A 100 -3.55 -16.03 3.92
N ASP A 101 -2.58 -15.54 3.16
CA ASP A 101 -1.53 -14.62 3.65
C ASP A 101 -2.10 -13.26 4.08
N PHE A 102 -3.31 -12.93 3.64
CA PHE A 102 -4.02 -11.72 4.03
C PHE A 102 -5.08 -11.97 5.09
N ALA A 103 -5.18 -13.17 5.68
CA ALA A 103 -6.25 -13.52 6.62
C ALA A 103 -6.47 -12.47 7.72
N MET A 104 -5.40 -11.80 8.16
CA MET A 104 -5.44 -10.75 9.18
C MET A 104 -6.03 -9.42 8.71
N TRP A 105 -6.50 -9.32 7.48
CA TRP A 105 -6.92 -8.05 6.87
C TRP A 105 -8.28 -8.16 6.21
N ASP A 106 -9.11 -7.16 6.48
CA ASP A 106 -10.41 -6.97 5.85
C ASP A 106 -10.44 -5.66 5.07
N LEU A 107 -11.05 -5.71 3.88
CA LEU A 107 -11.28 -4.55 3.03
C LEU A 107 -12.48 -3.76 3.54
N VAL A 108 -12.28 -2.47 3.79
CA VAL A 108 -13.34 -1.55 4.21
C VAL A 108 -13.44 -0.43 3.19
N GLU A 109 -14.67 -0.14 2.78
CA GLU A 109 -14.96 1.03 1.94
C GLU A 109 -14.76 2.29 2.79
N GLU A 110 -14.04 3.28 2.25
CA GLU A 110 -14.03 4.62 2.86
C GLU A 110 -15.36 5.31 2.48
N ASP A 111 -16.14 5.69 3.50
CA ASP A 111 -17.36 6.51 3.38
C ASP A 111 -17.08 7.91 2.78
#